data_AF-A0AAV4S5T3-F1
#
_entry.id   AF-A0AAV4S5T3-F1
#
_cell.length_a   1.000
_cell.length_b   1.000
_cell.length_c   1.000
_cell.angle_alpha   90.00
_cell.angle_beta   90.00
_cell.angle_gamma   90.00
#
_symmetry.space_group_name_H-M   'P 1'
#
loop_
_entity.id
_entity.type
_entity.pdbx_description
1 polymer ?
#
loop_
_entity_poly.entity_id
_entity_poly.type
_entity_poly.pdbx_seq_one_letter_code
_entity_poly.pdbx_strand_id
1 'polypeptide(L)' 'MMNQDQKDKLPLMQVAFIDSTCLPLYEAFSAMILDKLGPLLEGVKNRAQWLKLAEEKNTFSSRTEISVLSKTIAS' A
#
# COMPACT_ATOMS: atom_id res chain seq x y z
N MET A 1 -9.30 -14.75 -5.20
CA MET A 1 -7.86 -14.50 -5.47
C MET A 1 -7.74 -13.34 -6.45
N MET A 2 -6.66 -12.57 -6.37
CA MET A 2 -6.51 -11.20 -6.92
C MET A 2 -7.02 -11.05 -8.37
N ASN A 3 -8.19 -10.45 -8.52
CA ASN A 3 -8.73 -10.04 -9.83
C ASN A 3 -7.96 -8.80 -10.33
N GLN A 4 -7.56 -8.80 -11.60
CA GLN A 4 -6.93 -7.62 -12.22
C GLN A 4 -7.82 -6.37 -12.15
N ASP A 5 -9.14 -6.54 -12.00
CA ASP A 5 -10.12 -5.45 -11.85
C ASP A 5 -10.03 -4.73 -10.50
N GLN A 6 -9.19 -5.21 -9.57
CA GLN A 6 -8.97 -4.59 -8.25
C GLN A 6 -7.54 -4.07 -8.09
N LYS A 7 -6.81 -3.86 -9.21
CA LYS A 7 -5.46 -3.28 -9.23
C LYS A 7 -5.35 -1.95 -8.49
N ASP A 8 -6.43 -1.18 -8.42
CA ASP A 8 -6.44 0.10 -7.70
C ASP A 8 -6.42 -0.05 -6.19
N LYS A 9 -6.87 -1.19 -5.68
CA LYS A 9 -6.83 -1.53 -4.25
C LYS A 9 -5.52 -2.20 -3.86
N LEU A 10 -4.70 -2.59 -4.84
CA LEU A 10 -3.44 -3.29 -4.61
C LEU A 10 -2.52 -2.54 -3.62
N PRO A 11 -2.32 -1.21 -3.69
CA PRO A 11 -1.46 -0.52 -2.74
C PRO A 11 -1.93 -0.66 -1.28
N LEU A 12 -3.22 -0.48 -1.01
CA LEU A 12 -3.79 -0.64 0.34
C LEU A 12 -3.74 -2.11 0.80
N MET A 13 -4.02 -3.05 -0.11
CA MET A 13 -3.92 -4.48 0.19
C MET A 13 -2.48 -4.88 0.55
N GLN A 14 -1.47 -4.30 -0.09
CA GLN A 14 -0.06 -4.54 0.25
C GLN A 14 0.30 -3.98 1.63
N VAL A 15 -0.18 -2.78 2.00
CA VAL A 15 0.02 -2.24 3.36
C VAL A 15 -0.59 -3.18 4.41
N ALA A 16 -1.83 -3.61 4.20
CA ALA A 16 -2.50 -4.53 5.12
C ALA A 16 -1.78 -5.90 5.22
N PHE A 17 -1.26 -6.41 4.11
CA PHE A 17 -0.49 -7.66 4.10
C PHE A 17 0.83 -7.52 4.86
N ILE A 18 1.54 -6.41 4.67
CA ILE A 18 2.79 -6.14 5.38
C ILE A 18 2.52 -6.05 6.90
N ASP A 19 1.47 -5.35 7.32
CA ASP A 19 1.15 -5.14 8.74
C ASP A 19 0.68 -6.42 9.43
N SER A 20 -0.18 -7.21 8.76
CA SER A 20 -0.79 -8.40 9.37
C SER A 20 0.04 -9.67 9.24
N THR A 21 0.93 -9.75 8.24
CA THR A 21 1.65 -10.99 7.91
C THR A 21 3.16 -10.80 7.93
N CYS A 22 3.70 -9.87 7.14
CA CYS A 22 5.16 -9.76 6.98
C CYS A 22 5.86 -9.29 8.26
N LEU A 23 5.33 -8.25 8.91
CA LEU A 23 5.97 -7.66 10.08
C LEU A 23 6.01 -8.64 11.26
N PRO A 24 4.89 -9.28 11.70
CA PRO A 24 4.93 -10.26 12.78
C PRO A 24 5.85 -11.45 12.48
N LEU A 25 5.88 -11.89 11.22
CA LEU A 25 6.71 -13.02 10.79
C LEU A 25 8.20 -12.67 10.85
N TYR A 26 8.59 -11.49 10.34
CA TYR A 26 9.99 -11.08 10.33
C TYR A 26 10.49 -10.67 11.71
N GLU A 27 9.64 -10.12 12.57
CA GLU A 27 9.96 -9.92 13.99
C GLU A 27 10.20 -11.24 14.71
N ALA A 28 9.33 -12.23 14.53
CA ALA A 28 9.50 -13.56 15.11
C ALA A 28 10.79 -14.24 14.61
N PHE A 29 11.09 -14.14 13.32
CA PHE A 29 12.33 -14.67 12.78
C PHE A 29 13.56 -13.91 13.26
N SER A 30 13.53 -12.58 13.34
CA SER A 30 14.62 -11.79 13.89
C SER A 30 14.89 -12.09 15.36
N ALA A 31 13.85 -12.43 16.13
CA ALA A 31 13.99 -12.80 17.53
C ALA A 31 14.49 -14.25 17.74
N MET A 32 14.16 -15.16 16.82
CA MET A 32 14.50 -16.59 16.95
C MET A 32 15.80 -17.01 16.22
N ILE A 33 16.13 -16.41 15.07
CA ILE A 33 17.14 -16.94 14.14
C ILE A 33 17.95 -15.79 13.49
N LEU A 34 19.20 -15.64 13.94
CA LEU A 34 20.35 -14.95 13.32
C LEU A 34 20.30 -13.42 13.09
N ASP A 35 21.43 -12.78 13.43
CA ASP A 35 21.88 -11.43 13.04
C ASP A 35 21.82 -11.12 11.52
N LYS A 36 21.48 -12.10 10.67
CA LYS A 36 21.52 -12.03 9.21
C LYS A 36 20.18 -11.70 8.54
N LEU A 37 19.08 -11.63 9.29
CA LEU A 37 17.74 -11.34 8.74
C LEU A 37 17.36 -9.85 8.75
N GLY A 38 18.27 -8.97 9.19
CA GLY A 38 18.09 -7.51 9.11
C GLY A 38 17.57 -7.00 7.75
N PRO A 39 18.02 -7.53 6.59
CA PRO A 39 17.50 -7.13 5.28
C PRO A 39 15.99 -7.39 5.06
N LEU A 40 15.38 -8.37 5.75
CA LEU A 40 13.93 -8.63 5.63
C LEU A 40 13.10 -7.56 6.35
N LEU A 41 13.58 -7.10 7.52
CA LEU A 41 13.01 -5.96 8.23
C LEU A 41 13.17 -4.66 7.43
N GLU A 42 14.31 -4.48 6.74
CA GLU A 42 14.47 -3.37 5.80
C GLU A 42 13.45 -3.42 4.66
N GLY A 43 13.13 -4.61 4.16
CA GLY A 43 12.08 -4.80 3.13
C GLY A 43 10.69 -4.35 3.58
N VAL A 44 10.39 -4.37 4.88
CA VAL A 44 9.12 -3.85 5.44
C VAL A 44 9.01 -2.34 5.26
N LYS A 45 10.13 -1.61 5.10
CA LYS A 45 10.11 -0.15 4.84
C LYS A 45 9.40 0.21 3.53
N ASN A 46 9.26 -0.74 2.61
CA ASN A 46 8.46 -0.58 1.39
C ASN A 46 6.98 -0.28 1.69
N ARG A 47 6.50 -0.58 2.91
CA ARG A 47 5.18 -0.17 3.41
C ARG A 47 4.91 1.31 3.20
N ALA A 48 5.89 2.18 3.48
CA ALA A 48 5.72 3.62 3.35
C ALA A 48 5.50 4.04 1.88
N GLN A 49 6.19 3.38 0.95
CA GLN A 49 5.99 3.61 -0.48
C GLN A 49 4.61 3.13 -0.94
N TRP A 50 4.16 1.97 -0.46
CA TRP A 50 2.82 1.46 -0.74
C TRP A 50 1.71 2.35 -0.18
N LEU A 51 1.91 2.91 1.02
CA LEU A 51 0.98 3.86 1.62
C LEU A 51 0.92 5.15 0.80
N LYS A 52 2.07 5.70 0.40
CA LYS A 52 2.13 6.88 -0.47
C LYS A 52 1.40 6.64 -1.80
N LEU A 53 1.59 5.48 -2.44
CA LEU A 53 0.88 5.12 -3.67
C LEU A 53 -0.64 4.99 -3.46
N ALA A 54 -1.07 4.51 -2.29
CA ALA A 54 -2.49 4.46 -1.94
C ALA A 54 -3.10 5.86 -1.79
N GLU A 55 -2.38 6.77 -1.12
CA GLU A 55 -2.79 8.16 -0.93
C GLU A 55 -2.84 8.94 -2.25
N GLU A 56 -1.83 8.77 -3.12
CA GLU A 56 -1.78 9.37 -4.45
C GLU A 56 -2.95 8.91 -5.33
N LYS A 57 -3.33 7.63 -5.27
CA LYS A 57 -4.51 7.13 -6.00
C LYS A 57 -5.82 7.71 -5.47
N ASN A 58 -5.96 7.81 -4.15
CA ASN A 58 -7.19 8.35 -3.54
C ASN A 58 -7.35 9.84 -3.88
N THR A 59 -6.27 10.61 -3.80
CA THR A 59 -6.25 12.04 -4.17
C THR A 59 -6.49 12.28 -5.66
N PHE A 60 -6.04 11.38 -6.55
CA PHE A 60 -6.34 11.47 -7.99
C PHE A 60 -7.82 11.19 -8.31
N SER A 61 -8.44 10.22 -7.63
CA SER A 61 -9.88 9.93 -7.77
C SER A 61 -10.72 11.16 -7.42
N SER A 62 -10.47 11.77 -6.25
CA SER A 62 -11.21 12.96 -5.81
C SER A 62 -10.98 14.18 -6.71
N ARG A 63 -9.76 14.39 -7.22
CA ARG A 63 -9.46 15.53 -8.11
C ARG A 63 -10.12 15.39 -9.47
N THR A 64 -10.18 14.17 -10.00
CA THR A 64 -10.85 13.89 -11.28
C THR A 64 -12.35 14.12 -11.16
N GLU A 65 -12.98 13.63 -10.10
CA GLU A 65 -14.41 13.85 -9.81
C GLU A 65 -14.76 15.33 -9.69
N ILE A 66 -13.97 16.11 -8.94
CA ILE A 66 -14.16 17.57 -8.83
C ILE A 66 -14.04 18.25 -10.21
N SER A 67 -13.06 17.84 -11.03
CA SER A 67 -12.87 18.43 -12.37
C SER A 67 -14.02 18.11 -13.34
N VAL A 68 -14.64 16.93 -13.22
CA VAL A 68 -15.79 16.52 -14.04
C VAL A 68 -17.02 17.29 -13.61
N LEU A 69 -17.31 17.35 -12.31
CA LEU A 69 -18.43 18.11 -11.76
C LEU A 69 -18.35 19.60 -12.13
N SER A 70 -17.16 20.20 -12.04
CA SER A 70 -16.96 21.59 -12.43
C SER A 70 -17.22 21.86 -13.91
N LYS A 71 -16.97 20.90 -14.80
CA LYS A 71 -17.27 21.03 -16.25
C LYS A 71 -18.77 20.86 -16.54
N THR A 72 -19.45 19.99 -15.79
CA THR A 72 -20.89 19.76 -15.93
C THR A 72 -21.72 20.96 -15.47
N ILE A 73 -21.28 21.68 -14.43
CA ILE A 73 -21.98 22.88 -13.93
C ILE A 73 -21.73 24.11 -14.84
N ALA A 74 -20.62 24.11 -15.57
CA ALA A 74 -20.24 25.20 -16.48
C ALA A 74 -20.80 25.07 -17.91
N SER A 75 -21.67 24.09 -18.16
CA SER A 75 -22.36 23.86 -19.44
C SER A 75 -23.87 23.97 -19.28
#